data_AF-A0A5C5Z9G9-F1
#
_entry.id   AF-A0A5C5Z9G9-F1
#
_cell.length_a   1.000
_cell.length_b   1.000
_cell.length_c   1.000
_cell.angle_alpha   90.00
_cell.angle_beta   90.00
_cell.angle_gamma   90.00
#
_symmetry.space_group_name_H-M   'P 1'
#
loop_
_entity.id
_entity.type
_entity.pdbx_description
1 polymer ?
#
loop_
_entity_poly.entity_id
_entity_poly.type
_entity_poly.pdbx_seq_one_letter_code
_entity_poly.pdbx_strand_id
1 'polypeptide(L)'
;MAKKNRIPHKFLPWIDVRKKFNLSHAHVQMARELGLNPKRFSSYANCKEQPWKLPLPQYIEALYEKSFGKNLPDNVLSIEQMAAHHLAKRKAKKAAKAALEAGRDESKISEESSNDPI
;
A
#
# COMPACT_ATOMS: atom_id res chain seq x y z
N MET A 1 -5.29 13.12 23.10
CA MET A 1 -4.88 11.75 22.71
C MET A 1 -4.37 11.76 21.28
N ALA A 2 -3.05 11.73 21.06
CA ALA A 2 -2.50 11.65 19.70
C ALA A 2 -3.01 10.37 19.01
N LYS A 3 -3.67 10.52 17.87
CA LYS A 3 -4.18 9.39 17.08
C LYS A 3 -2.96 8.60 16.61
N LYS A 4 -2.64 7.49 17.29
CA LYS A 4 -1.59 6.53 16.89
C LYS A 4 -1.72 6.29 15.39
N ASN A 5 -0.62 6.47 14.66
CA ASN A 5 -0.56 6.32 13.20
C ASN A 5 -1.03 4.92 12.80
N ARG A 6 -2.34 4.76 12.61
CA ARG A 6 -2.95 3.46 12.33
C ARG A 6 -2.54 3.03 10.94
N ILE A 7 -1.78 1.94 10.86
CA ILE A 7 -1.46 1.30 9.59
C ILE A 7 -2.79 0.95 8.90
N PRO A 8 -3.00 1.37 7.65
CA PRO A 8 -4.23 1.05 6.94
C PRO A 8 -4.45 -0.46 6.84
N HIS A 9 -5.70 -0.90 6.96
CA HIS A 9 -6.07 -2.33 6.96
C HIS A 9 -5.61 -3.09 5.70
N LYS A 10 -5.37 -2.38 4.58
CA LYS A 10 -4.83 -2.96 3.34
C LYS A 10 -3.40 -3.49 3.49
N PHE A 11 -2.61 -2.92 4.40
CA PHE A 11 -1.19 -3.26 4.58
C PHE A 11 -0.96 -4.29 5.69
N LEU A 12 -1.88 -4.40 6.65
CA LEU A 12 -1.77 -5.36 7.77
C LEU A 12 -1.56 -6.81 7.31
N PRO A 13 -2.32 -7.36 6.33
CA PRO A 13 -2.13 -8.73 5.89
C PRO A 13 -0.72 -9.00 5.33
N TRP A 14 -0.08 -8.00 4.73
CA TRP A 14 1.27 -8.13 4.20
C TRP A 14 2.32 -8.13 5.31
N ILE A 15 2.10 -7.38 6.40
CA ILE A 15 2.96 -7.42 7.59
C ILE A 15 2.85 -8.80 8.25
N ASP A 16 1.63 -9.33 8.38
CA ASP A 16 1.39 -10.62 9.01
C ASP A 16 2.01 -11.76 8.20
N VAL A 17 1.83 -11.76 6.87
CA VAL A 17 2.47 -12.73 5.96
C VAL A 17 3.99 -12.66 6.07
N ARG A 18 4.56 -11.45 6.07
CA ARG A 18 6.01 -11.26 6.20
C ARG A 18 6.54 -11.91 7.47
N LYS A 19 5.89 -11.65 8.61
CA LYS A 19 6.27 -12.19 9.91
C LYS A 19 6.06 -13.71 9.99
N LYS A 20 4.96 -14.21 9.42
CA LYS A 20 4.58 -15.62 9.48
C LYS A 20 5.47 -16.53 8.62
N PHE A 21 5.91 -16.04 7.47
CA PHE A 21 6.70 -16.82 6.50
C PHE A 21 8.15 -16.33 6.37
N ASN A 22 8.61 -15.51 7.32
CA ASN A 22 9.96 -14.95 7.37
C ASN A 22 10.42 -14.32 6.04
N LEU A 23 9.51 -13.61 5.38
CA LEU A 23 9.81 -12.98 4.10
C LEU A 23 10.61 -11.69 4.29
N SER A 24 11.53 -11.42 3.35
CA SER A 24 12.19 -10.13 3.25
C SER A 24 11.23 -9.08 2.70
N HIS A 25 11.56 -7.79 2.84
CA HIS A 25 10.79 -6.73 2.20
C HIS A 25 10.79 -6.87 0.67
N ALA A 26 11.88 -7.39 0.09
CA ALA A 26 11.98 -7.68 -1.33
C ALA A 26 10.97 -8.75 -1.76
N HIS A 27 10.87 -9.87 -1.04
CA HIS A 27 9.91 -10.94 -1.39
C HIS A 27 8.46 -10.46 -1.29
N VAL A 28 8.15 -9.64 -0.28
CA VAL A 28 6.82 -9.04 -0.14
C VAL A 28 6.51 -8.09 -1.30
N GLN A 29 7.51 -7.32 -1.75
CA GLN A 29 7.37 -6.45 -2.92
C GLN A 29 7.16 -7.25 -4.20
N MET A 30 8.01 -8.26 -4.47
CA MET A 30 7.87 -9.18 -5.60
C MET A 30 6.49 -9.80 -5.67
N ALA A 31 6.01 -10.35 -4.55
CA ALA A 31 4.71 -10.99 -4.48
C ALA A 31 3.54 -10.03 -4.79
N ARG A 32 3.70 -8.74 -4.45
CA ARG A 32 2.70 -7.72 -4.78
C ARG A 32 2.70 -7.37 -6.26
N GLU A 33 3.88 -7.25 -6.87
CA GLU A 33 4.04 -7.03 -8.31
C GLU A 33 3.52 -8.22 -9.13
N LEU A 34 3.72 -9.43 -8.62
CA LEU A 34 3.13 -10.67 -9.17
C LEU A 34 1.61 -10.79 -8.96
N GLY A 35 0.99 -9.89 -8.18
CA GLY A 35 -0.44 -9.94 -7.90
C GLY A 35 -0.88 -11.05 -6.95
N LEU A 36 0.04 -11.62 -6.16
CA LEU A 36 -0.28 -12.67 -5.18
C LEU A 36 -1.17 -12.12 -4.05
N ASN A 37 -2.07 -12.98 -3.57
CA ASN A 37 -3.00 -12.61 -2.51
C ASN A 37 -2.47 -13.01 -1.13
N PRO A 38 -2.29 -12.07 -0.18
CA PRO A 38 -1.73 -12.35 1.15
C PRO A 38 -2.53 -13.41 1.94
N LYS A 39 -3.83 -13.54 1.70
CA LYS A 39 -4.68 -14.55 2.36
C LYS A 39 -4.39 -15.98 1.88
N ARG A 40 -3.90 -16.13 0.64
CA ARG A 40 -3.62 -17.42 -0.01
C ARG A 40 -2.18 -17.88 0.21
N PHE A 41 -1.34 -17.09 0.89
CA PHE A 41 0.07 -17.44 1.14
C PHE A 41 0.28 -18.76 1.87
N SER A 42 -0.62 -19.11 2.80
CA SER A 42 -0.57 -20.42 3.46
C SER A 42 -0.64 -21.58 2.46
N SER A 43 -1.41 -21.44 1.37
CA SER A 43 -1.51 -22.48 0.33
C SER A 43 -0.22 -22.59 -0.50
N TYR A 44 0.47 -21.48 -0.75
CA TYR A 44 1.76 -21.49 -1.45
C TYR A 44 2.88 -22.04 -0.56
N ALA A 45 2.77 -21.90 0.76
CA ALA A 45 3.77 -22.33 1.73
C ALA A 45 3.68 -23.80 2.15
N ASN A 46 2.79 -24.60 1.55
CA ASN A 46 2.61 -26.04 1.83
C ASN A 46 3.77 -26.92 1.32
N CYS A 47 5.02 -26.45 1.47
CA CYS A 47 6.25 -27.17 1.14
C CYS A 47 6.48 -28.34 2.12
N LYS A 48 5.98 -28.25 3.37
CA LYS A 48 6.08 -29.35 4.36
C LYS A 48 5.38 -30.64 3.93
N GLU A 49 4.28 -30.51 3.20
CA GLU A 49 3.51 -31.68 2.72
C GLU A 49 4.03 -32.19 1.37
N GLN A 50 4.86 -31.40 0.67
CA GLN A 50 5.38 -31.73 -0.65
C GLN A 50 6.86 -31.32 -0.73
N PRO A 51 7.80 -32.20 -0.34
CA PRO A 51 9.22 -31.86 -0.21
C PRO A 51 9.90 -31.51 -1.55
N TRP A 52 9.29 -31.83 -2.68
CA TRP A 52 9.74 -31.40 -4.01
C TRP A 52 9.33 -29.97 -4.37
N LYS A 53 8.52 -29.29 -3.54
CA LYS A 53 8.19 -27.88 -3.73
C LYS A 53 9.29 -27.00 -3.15
N LEU A 54 9.60 -25.92 -3.85
CA LEU A 54 10.49 -24.88 -3.34
C LEU A 54 9.87 -24.21 -2.09
N PRO A 55 10.70 -23.78 -1.13
CA PRO A 55 10.26 -22.92 -0.05
C PRO A 55 9.68 -21.61 -0.61
N LEU A 56 8.73 -21.03 0.12
CA LEU A 56 7.96 -19.88 -0.34
C LEU A 56 8.79 -18.67 -0.83
N PRO A 57 9.92 -18.28 -0.20
CA PRO A 57 10.79 -17.23 -0.73
C PRO A 57 11.31 -17.53 -2.14
N GLN A 58 11.87 -18.72 -2.33
CA GLN A 58 12.45 -19.16 -3.61
C GLN A 58 11.38 -19.33 -4.68
N TYR A 59 10.17 -19.74 -4.29
CA TYR A 59 9.02 -19.78 -5.20
C TYR A 59 8.66 -18.39 -5.73
N ILE A 60 8.68 -17.36 -4.88
CA ILE A 60 8.40 -15.99 -5.28
C ILE A 60 9.50 -15.46 -6.21
N GLU A 61 10.77 -15.72 -5.88
CA GLU A 61 11.93 -15.34 -6.72
C GLU A 61 11.82 -15.98 -8.12
N ALA A 62 11.57 -17.28 -8.20
CA ALA A 62 11.43 -17.99 -9.47
C ALA A 62 10.24 -17.48 -10.32
N LEU A 63 9.11 -17.16 -9.69
CA LEU A 63 7.98 -16.54 -10.41
C LEU A 63 8.30 -15.14 -10.90
N TYR A 64 9.04 -14.36 -10.09
CA TYR A 64 9.43 -13.01 -10.42
C TYR A 64 10.40 -12.99 -11.61
N GLU A 65 11.42 -13.85 -11.57
CA GLU A 65 12.36 -14.03 -12.66
C GLU A 65 11.65 -14.49 -13.95
N LYS A 66 10.71 -15.42 -13.86
CA LYS A 66 9.94 -15.89 -15.03
C LYS A 66 9.08 -14.78 -15.65
N SER A 67 8.53 -13.88 -14.86
CA SER A 67 7.60 -12.84 -15.33
C SER A 67 8.31 -11.57 -15.79
N PHE A 68 9.40 -11.20 -15.12
CA PHE A 68 10.10 -9.92 -15.32
C PHE A 68 11.53 -10.07 -15.82
N GLY A 69 12.10 -11.27 -15.82
CA GLY A 69 13.50 -11.51 -16.21
C GLY A 69 14.53 -10.93 -15.23
N LYS A 70 14.11 -10.58 -14.02
CA LYS A 70 14.95 -9.97 -12.99
C LYS A 70 14.89 -10.82 -11.71
N ASN A 71 16.00 -10.86 -10.99
CA ASN A 71 16.08 -11.56 -9.70
C ASN A 71 15.64 -10.69 -8.51
N LEU A 72 15.65 -9.36 -8.65
CA LEU A 72 15.32 -8.42 -7.58
C LEU A 72 14.49 -7.25 -8.12
N PRO A 73 13.54 -6.72 -7.33
CA PRO A 73 12.82 -5.51 -7.68
C PRO A 73 13.73 -4.28 -7.57
N ASP A 74 13.62 -3.37 -8.54
CA ASP A 74 14.46 -2.15 -8.59
C ASP A 74 14.21 -1.21 -7.40
N ASN A 75 13.02 -1.25 -6.80
CA ASN A 75 12.66 -0.42 -5.64
C ASN A 75 12.03 -1.27 -4.53
N VAL A 76 12.80 -1.54 -3.48
CA VAL A 76 12.35 -2.30 -2.31
C VAL A 76 11.80 -1.35 -1.24
N LEU A 77 10.51 -1.05 -1.30
CA LEU A 77 9.83 -0.31 -0.24
C LEU A 77 9.33 -1.25 0.85
N SER A 78 9.56 -0.87 2.12
CA SER A 78 8.92 -1.57 3.23
C SER A 78 7.41 -1.33 3.24
N ILE A 79 6.65 -2.28 3.81
CA ILE A 79 5.20 -2.12 3.94
C ILE A 79 4.85 -0.88 4.78
N GLU A 80 5.68 -0.52 5.74
CA GLU A 80 5.52 0.65 6.59
C GLU A 80 5.75 1.95 5.81
N GLN A 81 6.83 2.02 5.02
CA GLN A 81 7.10 3.16 4.12
C GLN A 81 5.96 3.36 3.13
N MET A 82 5.44 2.27 2.57
CA MET A 82 4.33 2.33 1.62
C MET A 82 3.02 2.77 2.29
N ALA A 83 2.75 2.29 3.51
CA ALA A 83 1.62 2.75 4.31
C ALA A 83 1.72 4.25 4.62
N ALA A 84 2.92 4.74 4.95
CA ALA A 84 3.18 6.16 5.17
C ALA A 84 2.94 6.99 3.89
N HIS A 85 3.46 6.55 2.73
CA HIS A 85 3.25 7.23 1.45
C HIS A 85 1.75 7.28 1.07
N HIS A 86 1.03 6.18 1.28
CA HIS A 86 -0.41 6.13 1.06
C HIS A 86 -1.19 7.10 1.97
N LEU A 87 -0.82 7.18 3.25
CA LEU A 87 -1.41 8.12 4.18
C LEU A 87 -1.10 9.58 3.82
N ALA A 88 0.14 9.87 3.41
CA ALA A 88 0.58 11.20 2.97
C ALA A 88 -0.21 11.65 1.73
N LYS A 89 -0.31 10.80 0.71
CA LYS A 89 -1.12 11.07 -0.49
C LYS A 89 -2.59 11.34 -0.16
N ARG A 90 -3.17 10.58 0.79
CA ARG A 90 -4.56 10.78 1.23
C ARG A 90 -4.74 12.09 2.00
N LYS A 91 -3.78 12.47 2.86
CA LYS A 91 -3.79 13.76 3.56
C LYS A 91 -3.68 14.93 2.59
N ALA A 92 -2.76 14.85 1.63
CA ALA A 92 -2.59 15.87 0.59
C ALA A 92 -3.87 16.06 -0.23
N LYS A 93 -4.51 14.96 -0.68
CA LYS A 93 -5.79 15.03 -1.39
C LYS A 93 -6.91 15.66 -0.54
N LYS A 94 -6.95 15.38 0.76
CA LYS A 94 -7.92 15.98 1.68
C LYS A 94 -7.67 17.48 1.86
N ALA A 95 -6.41 17.89 2.02
CA ALA A 95 -6.03 19.29 2.16
C ALA A 95 -6.34 20.09 0.87
N ALA A 96 -6.02 19.54 -0.30
CA ALA A 96 -6.33 20.16 -1.58
C ALA A 96 -7.85 20.33 -1.78
N LYS A 97 -8.66 19.33 -1.40
CA LYS A 97 -10.12 19.46 -1.44
C LYS A 97 -10.61 20.53 -0.47
N ALA A 98 -10.11 20.56 0.77
CA ALA A 98 -10.53 21.58 1.74
C ALA A 98 -10.18 23.01 1.29
N ALA A 99 -9.02 23.21 0.66
CA ALA A 99 -8.63 24.50 0.10
C ALA A 99 -9.54 24.92 -1.07
N LEU A 100 -9.93 23.98 -1.94
CA LEU A 100 -10.85 24.24 -3.04
C LEU A 100 -12.26 24.64 -2.55
N GLU A 101 -12.79 23.94 -1.53
CA GLU A 101 -14.10 24.27 -0.95
C GLU A 101 -14.07 25.63 -0.21
N ALA A 102 -12.98 25.93 0.53
CA ALA A 102 -12.81 27.22 1.19
C ALA A 102 -12.76 28.39 0.20
N GLY A 103 -12.08 28.22 -0.94
CA GLY A 103 -12.06 29.22 -2.00
C GLY A 103 -13.43 29.41 -2.68
N ARG A 104 -14.25 28.36 -2.75
CA ARG A 104 -15.61 28.43 -3.30
C ARG A 104 -16.56 29.19 -2.36
N ASP A 105 -16.47 28.96 -1.05
CA ASP A 105 -17.27 29.69 -0.07
C ASP A 105 -16.90 31.18 -0.02
N GLU A 106 -15.62 31.55 -0.13
CA GLU A 106 -15.21 32.96 -0.20
C GLU A 106 -15.70 33.69 -1.46
N SER A 107 -15.67 33.03 -2.63
CA SER A 107 -16.24 33.61 -3.86
C SER A 107 -17.75 33.83 -3.77
N LYS A 108 -18.45 33.04 -2.95
CA LYS A 108 -19.91 33.16 -2.77
C LYS A 108 -20.28 34.28 -1.81
N ILE A 109 -19.49 34.48 -0.75
CA ILE A 109 -19.66 35.54 0.25
C ILE A 109 -19.40 36.94 -0.35
N SER A 110 -18.46 37.03 -1.31
CA SER A 110 -18.12 38.30 -1.97
C SER A 110 -19.13 38.73 -3.04
N GLU A 111 -19.79 37.80 -3.74
CA GLU A 111 -20.87 38.12 -4.69
C GLU A 111 -22.18 38.55 -4.00
N GLU A 112 -22.46 38.02 -2.80
CA GLU A 112 -23.70 38.30 -2.06
C GLU A 112 -23.66 39.62 -1.28
N SER A 113 -22.45 40.17 -1.03
CA SER A 113 -22.26 41.47 -0.37
C SER A 113 -22.36 42.68 -1.32
N SER A 114 -22.49 42.48 -2.63
CA SER A 114 -22.53 43.58 -3.62
C SER A 114 -23.93 44.00 -4.05
N ASN A 115 -24.99 43.40 -3.49
CA ASN A 115 -26.37 43.60 -3.91
C ASN A 115 -27.21 44.27 -2.81
N ASP A 116 -26.85 45.50 -2.42
CA ASP A 116 -27.70 46.36 -1.59
C ASP A 116 -28.71 47.12 -2.48
N PRO A 117 -30.04 46.96 -2.29
CA PRO A 117 -31.03 47.69 -3.05
C PRO A 117 -31.24 49.10 -2.48
N ILE A 118 -31.32 50.07 -3.40
CA ILE A 118 -31.58 51.52 -3.18
C ILE A 118 -32.96 51.74 -2.57
#